data_AF-A0A662QE12-F1
#
_entry.id   AF-A0A662QE12-F1
#
_cell.length_a   1.000
_cell.length_b   1.000
_cell.length_c   1.000
_cell.angle_alpha   90.00
_cell.angle_beta   90.00
_cell.angle_gamma   90.00
#
_symmetry.space_group_name_H-M   'P 1'
#
loop_
_entity.id
_entity.type
_entity.pdbx_description
1 polymer ?
#
loop_
_entity_poly.entity_id
_entity_poly.type
_entity_poly.pdbx_seq_one_letter_code
_entity_poly.pdbx_strand_id
1 'polypeptide(L)' 'MILRIKLVLKLKGLGLWGAGRESFEADTITYKIRLKDGREIPAIPGSYVKGLLRGWSYKLAPLLSRAEIIS' A
#
# COMPACT_ATOMS: atom_id res chain seq x y z
N MET A 1 -23.95 -3.95 8.20
CA MET A 1 -23.12 -3.05 9.01
C MET A 1 -21.73 -2.98 8.40
N ILE A 2 -21.24 -1.79 8.00
CA ILE A 2 -19.90 -1.66 7.40
C ILE A 2 -18.92 -1.29 8.50
N LEU A 3 -18.01 -2.20 8.86
CA LEU A 3 -16.92 -1.91 9.79
C LEU A 3 -15.88 -1.02 9.08
N ARG A 4 -15.65 0.20 9.58
CA ARG A 4 -14.59 1.08 9.09
C ARG A 4 -13.45 1.12 10.10
N ILE A 5 -12.32 0.52 9.73
CA ILE A 5 -11.08 0.57 10.52
C ILE A 5 -10.20 1.69 9.96
N LYS A 6 -9.67 2.53 10.85
CA LYS A 6 -8.68 3.56 10.52
C LYS A 6 -7.36 3.21 11.21
N LEU A 7 -6.27 3.25 10.46
CA LEU A 7 -4.92 2.94 10.94
C LEU A 7 -4.03 4.17 10.75
N VAL A 8 -3.24 4.48 11.76
CA VAL A 8 -2.19 5.50 11.69
C VAL A 8 -0.85 4.78 11.76
N LEU A 9 -0.07 4.89 10.70
CA LEU A 9 1.23 4.22 10.57
C LEU A 9 2.32 5.28 10.46
N LYS A 10 3.42 5.09 11.20
CA LYS A 10 4.62 5.92 11.06
C LYS A 10 5.55 5.27 10.05
N LEU A 11 5.95 6.03 9.04
CA LEU A 11 6.99 5.62 8.09
C LEU A 11 8.32 5.52 8.84
N LYS A 12 8.98 4.34 8.76
CA LYS A 12 10.30 4.11 9.37
C LYS A 12 11.46 4.56 8.48
N GLY A 13 11.20 4.85 7.20
CA GLY A 13 12.20 5.33 6.24
C GLY A 13 11.53 5.92 5.01
N LEU A 14 12.35 6.48 4.12
CA LEU A 14 11.93 6.98 2.81
C LEU A 14 11.65 5.78 1.90
N GLY A 15 10.44 5.22 2.00
CA GLY A 15 10.03 4.13 1.13
C GLY A 15 9.88 4.60 -0.32
N LEU A 16 10.28 3.76 -1.27
CA LEU A 16 10.02 3.94 -2.70
C LEU A 16 8.56 3.53 -2.98
N TRP A 17 7.63 4.43 -2.72
CA TRP A 17 6.18 4.19 -2.91
C TRP A 17 5.67 4.63 -4.29
N GLY A 18 6.59 4.96 -5.21
CA GLY A 18 6.17 5.41 -6.52
C GLY A 18 5.55 4.29 -7.32
N ALA A 19 4.45 4.66 -7.99
CA ALA A 19 3.75 3.78 -8.90
C ALA A 19 4.50 3.76 -10.24
N GLY A 20 5.62 3.03 -10.32
CA GLY A 20 6.33 2.75 -11.57
C GLY A 20 6.14 1.28 -11.98
N ARG A 21 5.77 1.03 -13.24
CA ARG A 21 5.89 -0.31 -13.85
C ARG A 21 7.38 -0.66 -13.94
N GLU A 22 7.71 -1.94 -13.84
CA GLU A 22 9.07 -2.52 -14.01
C GLU A 22 9.75 -2.20 -15.36
N SER A 23 9.10 -1.46 -16.27
CA SER A 23 9.58 -1.17 -17.62
C SER A 23 10.02 0.29 -17.86
N PHE A 24 9.99 1.20 -16.88
CA PHE A 24 10.43 2.59 -17.09
C PHE A 24 11.20 3.15 -15.89
N GLU A 25 12.51 3.39 -16.07
CA GLU A 25 13.45 3.84 -15.04
C GLU A 25 13.37 5.34 -14.65
N ALA A 26 12.53 6.17 -15.27
CA ALA A 26 12.78 7.61 -15.26
C ALA A 26 11.80 8.51 -14.50
N ASP A 27 10.66 8.05 -13.98
CA ASP A 27 9.75 8.95 -13.26
C ASP A 27 8.91 8.23 -12.21
N THR A 28 9.50 8.09 -11.03
CA THR A 28 8.81 7.67 -9.80
C THR A 28 7.95 8.85 -9.31
N ILE A 29 6.90 9.21 -10.05
CA ILE A 29 6.03 10.34 -9.68
C ILE A 29 5.36 9.99 -8.36
N THR A 30 5.79 10.65 -7.29
CA THR A 30 5.16 10.53 -5.98
C THR A 30 3.73 11.05 -6.10
N TYR A 31 2.74 10.18 -5.92
CA TYR A 31 1.33 10.55 -5.96
C TYR A 31 1.08 11.61 -4.88
N LYS A 32 0.36 12.68 -5.24
CA LYS A 32 0.01 13.77 -4.32
C LYS A 32 -1.50 13.86 -4.18
N ILE A 33 -1.96 14.23 -2.99
CA ILE A 33 -3.34 14.64 -2.76
C ILE A 33 -3.37 16.12 -2.41
N ARG A 34 -4.44 16.79 -2.86
CA ARG A 34 -4.74 18.15 -2.45
C ARG A 34 -5.63 18.13 -1.22
N LEU A 35 -5.18 18.77 -0.15
CA LEU A 35 -5.95 18.97 1.06
C LEU A 35 -6.98 20.09 0.87
N LYS A 36 -7.97 20.16 1.77
CA LYS A 36 -9.03 21.17 1.73
C LYS A 36 -8.48 22.61 1.86
N ASP A 37 -7.33 22.78 2.49
CA ASP A 37 -6.64 24.06 2.65
C ASP A 37 -5.76 24.42 1.43
N GLY A 38 -5.82 23.63 0.35
CA GLY A 38 -5.10 23.88 -0.88
C GLY A 38 -3.67 23.33 -0.92
N ARG A 39 -3.14 22.82 0.20
CA ARG A 39 -1.79 22.22 0.22
C ARG A 39 -1.78 20.89 -0.53
N GLU A 40 -0.68 20.62 -1.23
CA GLU A 40 -0.40 19.31 -1.82
C GLU A 40 0.57 18.54 -0.94
N ILE A 41 0.21 17.29 -0.61
CA ILE A 41 1.08 16.41 0.16
C ILE A 41 1.30 15.09 -0.58
N PRO A 42 2.49 14.48 -0.48
CA PRO A 42 2.70 13.09 -0.87
C PRO A 42 1.69 12.16 -0.21
N ALA A 43 1.18 11.21 -0.98
CA ALA A 43 0.24 10.21 -0.53
C ALA A 43 0.51 8.87 -1.19
N ILE A 44 0.17 7.80 -0.48
CA ILE A 44 0.22 6.45 -1.02
C ILE A 44 -1.18 6.11 -1.55
N PRO A 45 -1.34 5.78 -2.84
CA PRO A 45 -2.65 5.41 -3.39
C PRO A 45 -3.25 4.20 -2.66
N GLY A 46 -4.56 4.23 -2.41
CA GLY A 46 -5.26 3.08 -1.79
C GLY A 46 -5.14 1.79 -2.62
N SER A 47 -5.08 1.91 -3.95
CA SER A 47 -4.83 0.79 -4.87
C SER A 47 -3.47 0.12 -4.65
N TYR A 48 -2.42 0.91 -4.37
CA TYR A 48 -1.09 0.41 -4.05
C TYR A 48 -1.13 -0.41 -2.76
N VAL A 49 -1.69 0.15 -1.68
CA VAL A 49 -1.79 -0.54 -0.38
C VAL A 49 -2.59 -1.84 -0.52
N LYS A 50 -3.70 -1.81 -1.27
CA LYS A 50 -4.51 -3.00 -1.57
C LYS A 50 -3.72 -4.06 -2.33
N GLY A 51 -2.94 -3.66 -3.35
CA GLY A 51 -2.08 -4.55 -4.11
C GLY A 51 -1.00 -5.20 -3.26
N LEU A 52 -0.33 -4.41 -2.41
CA LEU A 52 0.71 -4.87 -1.49
C LEU A 52 0.14 -5.91 -0.51
N LEU A 53 -0.96 -5.60 0.17
CA LEU A 53 -1.62 -6.51 1.11
C LEU A 53 -2.05 -7.81 0.45
N ARG A 54 -2.63 -7.73 -0.75
CA ARG A 54 -3.01 -8.91 -1.53
C ARG A 54 -1.82 -9.77 -1.90
N GLY A 55 -0.74 -9.15 -2.40
CA GLY A 55 0.47 -9.87 -2.78
C GLY A 55 1.09 -10.62 -1.61
N TRP A 56 1.18 -10.00 -0.43
CA TRP A 56 1.62 -10.67 0.80
C TRP A 56 0.67 -11.77 1.23
N SER A 57 -0.65 -11.54 1.16
CA SER A 57 -1.65 -12.54 1.53
C SER A 57 -1.51 -13.81 0.69
N TYR A 58 -1.29 -13.68 -0.62
CA TYR A 58 -1.09 -14.85 -1.50
C TYR A 58 0.21 -15.61 -1.20
N LYS A 59 1.28 -14.91 -0.83
CA LYS A 59 2.54 -15.55 -0.44
C LYS A 59 2.44 -16.28 0.90
N LEU A 60 1.70 -15.71 1.85
CA LEU A 60 1.55 -16.26 3.20
C LEU A 60 0.47 -17.35 3.27
N ALA A 61 -0.59 -17.26 2.48
CA ALA A 61 -1.71 -18.20 2.48
C ALA A 61 -1.29 -19.69 2.48
N PRO A 62 -0.41 -20.17 1.58
CA PRO A 62 0.00 -21.58 1.61
C PRO A 62 0.77 -21.97 2.87
N LEU A 63 1.56 -21.05 3.45
CA LEU A 63 2.30 -21.29 4.69
C LEU A 63 1.34 -21.38 5.89
N LEU A 64 0.36 -20.49 5.95
CA LEU A 64 -0.65 -20.46 7.02
C LEU A 64 -1.61 -21.65 6.92
N SER A 65 -1.99 -22.07 5.71
CA SER A 65 -2.82 -23.25 5.48
C SER A 65 -2.07 -24.53 5.90
N ARG A 66 -0.79 -24.67 5.54
CA ARG A 66 0.05 -25.78 6.01
C ARG A 66 0.21 -25.82 7.54
N ALA A 67 0.16 -24.67 8.19
CA ALA A 67 0.21 -24.55 9.64
C ALA A 67 -1.16 -24.67 10.31
N GLU A 68 -2.23 -24.96 9.56
CA GLU A 68 -3.62 -25.06 10.05
C GLU A 68 -4.14 -23.80 10.75
N ILE A 69 -3.56 -22.63 10.46
CA ILE A 69 -3.99 -21.34 11.01
C ILE A 69 -5.21 -20.80 10.25
N ILE A 70 -5.28 -21.12 8.96
CA ILE A 70 -6.40 -20.77 8.06
C ILE A 70 -6.80 -22.01 7.26
N SER A 71 -8.06 -22.07 6.83
CA SER A 71 -8.58 -23.14 5.95
C SER A 71 -8.22 -22.89 4.49
#